data_AF-A0A524J2H8-F1
#
_entry.id   AF-A0A524J2H8-F1
#
_cell.length_a   1.000
_cell.length_b   1.000
_cell.length_c   1.000
_cell.angle_alpha   90.00
_cell.angle_beta   90.00
_cell.angle_gamma   90.00
#
_symmetry.space_group_name_H-M   'P 1'
#
loop_
_entity.id
_entity.type
_entity.pdbx_description
1 polymer ?
#
loop_
_entity_poly.entity_id
_entity_poly.type
_entity_poly.pdbx_seq_one_letter_code
_entity_poly.pdbx_strand_id
1 'polypeptide(L)'
;MRIYEGSARQDFEEVFRSIGAFLDQRGMRDVLLLEAPDGFIVQGLAISGTSTGTWSETMGTANKETLTFLDDDIARFMEEASARRGAPVAAPASPAGHYEAAFRVLGRYMDDQKPRDVFFFEQEGAFVLRLLMGGQAGNKHVLAEFTKDDIAEMVARGPSLRHSEVKE
;
A
#
# COMPACT_ATOMS: atom_id res chain seq x y z
N MET A 1 2.13 26.94 -2.82
CA MET A 1 2.58 27.00 -1.41
C MET A 1 2.17 25.67 -0.79
N ARG A 2 3.14 24.81 -0.48
CA ARG A 2 2.90 23.50 0.15
C ARG A 2 3.16 23.69 1.64
N ILE A 3 2.10 23.55 2.42
CA ILE A 3 2.06 23.61 3.87
C ILE A 3 2.45 22.23 4.40
N TYR A 4 3.19 22.17 5.52
CA TYR A 4 3.93 21.02 6.09
C TYR A 4 5.40 20.88 5.60
N GLU A 5 6.33 21.49 6.33
CA GLU A 5 7.69 20.97 6.50
C GLU A 5 7.56 19.59 7.17
N GLY A 6 7.63 18.51 6.37
CA GLY A 6 7.35 17.14 6.81
C GLY A 6 6.02 16.57 6.32
N SER A 7 5.66 16.74 5.04
CA SER A 7 4.41 16.21 4.50
C SER A 7 4.33 14.68 4.65
N ALA A 8 3.15 14.12 4.90
CA ALA A 8 2.88 12.68 4.98
C ALA A 8 3.51 11.85 3.83
N ARG A 9 3.80 12.47 2.69
CA ARG A 9 4.52 11.89 1.52
C ARG A 9 6.02 11.70 1.73
N GLN A 10 6.54 11.96 2.93
CA GLN A 10 7.92 11.67 3.31
C GLN A 10 8.07 10.37 4.11
N ASP A 11 6.95 9.76 4.52
CA ASP A 11 6.89 8.45 5.18
C ASP A 11 5.98 7.53 4.35
N PHE A 12 6.48 7.14 3.18
CA PHE A 12 5.78 6.23 2.29
C PHE A 12 5.54 4.88 2.98
N GLU A 13 6.45 4.41 3.84
CA GLU A 13 6.25 3.17 4.60
C GLU A 13 4.94 3.21 5.43
N GLU A 14 4.72 4.23 6.26
CA GLU A 14 3.53 4.30 7.11
C GLU A 14 2.26 4.54 6.29
N VAL A 15 2.32 5.49 5.34
CA VAL A 15 1.18 5.82 4.49
C VAL A 15 0.74 4.62 3.68
N PHE A 16 1.65 3.95 2.99
CA PHE A 16 1.31 2.83 2.13
C PHE A 16 0.88 1.62 2.96
N ARG A 17 1.50 1.38 4.12
CA ARG A 17 1.01 0.34 5.03
C ARG A 17 -0.45 0.58 5.42
N SER A 18 -0.82 1.82 5.76
CA SER A 18 -2.21 2.16 6.14
C SER A 18 -3.19 1.96 4.98
N ILE A 19 -2.81 2.36 3.76
CA ILE A 19 -3.60 2.11 2.54
C ILE A 19 -3.74 0.61 2.30
N GLY A 20 -2.65 -0.16 2.40
CA GLY A 20 -2.67 -1.61 2.23
C GLY A 20 -3.62 -2.30 3.21
N ALA A 21 -3.61 -1.88 4.47
CA ALA A 21 -4.52 -2.38 5.49
C ALA A 21 -6.00 -2.09 5.16
N PHE A 22 -6.30 -0.92 4.58
CA PHE A 22 -7.64 -0.59 4.09
C PHE A 22 -8.05 -1.50 2.93
N LEU A 23 -7.15 -1.73 1.96
CA LEU A 23 -7.41 -2.58 0.80
C LEU A 23 -7.67 -4.03 1.19
N ASP A 24 -6.91 -4.56 2.16
CA ASP A 24 -7.08 -5.90 2.70
C ASP A 24 -8.46 -6.09 3.34
N GLN A 25 -8.93 -5.11 4.14
CA GLN A 25 -10.26 -5.14 4.75
C GLN A 25 -11.38 -5.16 3.71
N ARG A 26 -11.17 -4.45 2.60
CA ARG A 26 -12.12 -4.38 1.50
C ARG A 26 -12.05 -5.60 0.57
N GLY A 27 -11.04 -6.45 0.71
CA GLY A 27 -10.81 -7.59 -0.16
C GLY A 27 -10.53 -7.21 -1.62
N MET A 28 -9.91 -6.03 -1.83
CA MET A 28 -9.53 -5.56 -3.16
C MET A 28 -8.36 -6.37 -3.73
N ARG A 29 -8.24 -6.42 -5.06
CA ARG A 29 -7.13 -7.05 -5.80
C ARG A 29 -6.80 -6.25 -7.07
N ASP A 30 -5.67 -6.55 -7.72
CA ASP A 30 -5.23 -5.94 -8.98
C ASP A 30 -5.20 -4.40 -8.86
N VAL A 31 -4.42 -3.93 -7.88
CA VAL A 31 -4.47 -2.55 -7.40
C VAL A 31 -3.58 -1.64 -8.24
N LEU A 32 -4.12 -0.50 -8.67
CA LEU A 32 -3.39 0.63 -9.21
C LEU A 32 -3.43 1.78 -8.21
N LEU A 33 -2.29 2.43 -7.99
CA LEU A 33 -2.15 3.58 -7.11
C LEU A 33 -1.39 4.70 -7.83
N LEU A 34 -1.93 5.91 -7.74
CA LEU A 34 -1.37 7.13 -8.31
C LEU A 34 -1.31 8.22 -7.24
N GLU A 35 -0.16 8.87 -7.08
CA GLU A 35 -0.05 10.08 -6.27
C GLU A 35 -0.81 11.25 -6.92
N ALA A 36 -1.60 11.95 -6.10
CA ALA A 36 -2.34 13.15 -6.47
C ALA A 36 -1.88 14.34 -5.60
N PRO A 37 -2.16 15.60 -6.00
CA PRO A 37 -1.71 16.77 -5.26
C PRO A 37 -2.16 16.81 -3.79
N ASP A 38 -3.30 16.21 -3.47
CA ASP A 38 -4.00 16.19 -2.19
C ASP A 38 -4.20 14.77 -1.61
N GLY A 39 -3.45 13.77 -2.12
CA GLY A 39 -3.48 12.41 -1.59
C GLY A 39 -3.17 11.35 -2.66
N PHE A 40 -4.01 10.31 -2.76
CA PHE A 40 -3.85 9.22 -3.71
C PHE A 40 -5.15 8.85 -4.40
N ILE A 41 -5.05 8.44 -5.65
CA ILE A 41 -6.12 7.75 -6.37
C ILE A 41 -5.78 6.26 -6.39
N VAL A 42 -6.70 5.45 -5.91
CA VAL A 42 -6.54 3.99 -5.86
C VAL A 42 -7.67 3.34 -6.64
N GLN A 43 -7.31 2.42 -7.52
CA GLN A 43 -8.23 1.66 -8.33
C GLN A 43 -7.94 0.18 -8.15
N GLY A 44 -8.97 -0.66 -8.11
CA GLY A 44 -8.78 -2.11 -8.04
C GLY A 44 -10.09 -2.86 -8.19
N LEU A 45 -10.01 -4.18 -8.15
CA LEU A 45 -11.15 -5.08 -8.24
C LEU A 45 -11.60 -5.47 -6.82
N ALA A 46 -12.80 -5.07 -6.43
CA ALA A 46 -13.46 -5.53 -5.22
C ALA A 46 -14.38 -6.70 -5.55
N ILE A 47 -14.27 -7.80 -4.82
CA ILE A 47 -15.18 -8.95 -4.99
C ILE A 47 -16.39 -8.73 -4.09
N SER A 48 -17.55 -8.52 -4.70
CA SER A 48 -18.83 -8.42 -4.00
C SER A 48 -19.60 -9.74 -4.14
N GLY A 49 -19.98 -10.34 -3.00
CA GLY A 49 -20.79 -11.56 -2.98
C GLY A 49 -20.76 -12.27 -1.64
N THR A 50 -21.74 -11.99 -0.78
CA THR A 50 -22.08 -12.83 0.37
C THR A 50 -23.24 -13.75 -0.01
N SER A 51 -22.99 -15.04 -0.16
CA SER A 51 -24.06 -16.03 -0.05
C SER A 51 -23.93 -16.76 1.28
N THR A 52 -24.54 -16.22 2.33
CA THR A 52 -24.91 -16.96 3.55
C THR A 52 -26.11 -17.88 3.27
N GLY A 53 -26.02 -18.68 2.21
CA GLY A 53 -27.09 -19.56 1.73
C GLY A 53 -26.55 -20.95 1.42
N THR A 54 -27.14 -21.95 2.03
CA THR A 54 -26.70 -23.35 2.15
C THR A 54 -26.79 -24.16 0.85
N TRP A 55 -26.52 -23.59 -0.33
CA TRP A 55 -26.24 -24.26 -1.61
C TRP A 55 -26.41 -23.24 -2.74
N SER A 56 -25.35 -22.99 -3.50
CA SER A 56 -25.31 -22.70 -4.95
C SER A 56 -24.11 -21.82 -5.26
N GLU A 57 -23.35 -22.22 -6.26
CA GLU A 57 -22.18 -21.53 -6.83
C GLU A 57 -22.50 -20.06 -7.11
N THR A 58 -22.17 -19.17 -6.18
CA THR A 58 -22.27 -17.73 -6.42
C THR A 58 -20.87 -17.27 -6.81
N MET A 59 -20.60 -17.23 -8.11
CA MET A 59 -19.44 -16.51 -8.63
C MET A 59 -19.55 -15.07 -8.12
N GLY A 60 -18.66 -14.69 -7.19
CA GLY A 60 -18.58 -13.31 -6.71
C GLY A 60 -18.40 -12.37 -7.91
N THR A 61 -19.15 -11.27 -7.94
CA THR A 61 -18.99 -10.27 -9.00
C THR A 61 -17.77 -9.42 -8.67
N ALA A 62 -16.79 -9.40 -9.57
CA ALA A 62 -15.65 -8.51 -9.46
C ALA A 62 -16.04 -7.14 -10.02
N ASN A 63 -16.08 -6.13 -9.14
CA ASN A 63 -16.41 -4.76 -9.52
C ASN A 63 -15.13 -3.91 -9.50
N LYS A 64 -14.92 -3.15 -10.59
CA LYS A 64 -13.84 -2.16 -10.62
C LYS A 64 -14.26 -0.96 -9.80
N GLU A 65 -13.48 -0.63 -8.78
CA GLU A 65 -13.71 0.50 -7.92
C GLU A 65 -12.58 1.52 -8.07
N THR A 66 -12.91 2.80 -7.90
CA THR A 66 -11.94 3.91 -7.87
C THR A 66 -12.22 4.75 -6.65
N LEU A 67 -11.22 4.90 -5.80
CA LEU A 67 -11.25 5.59 -4.52
C LEU A 67 -10.25 6.75 -4.58
N THR A 68 -10.64 7.88 -4.03
CA THR A 68 -9.73 9.00 -3.79
C THR A 68 -9.49 9.07 -2.29
N PHE A 69 -8.25 8.88 -1.87
CA PHE A 69 -7.82 9.04 -0.49
C PHE A 69 -7.20 10.41 -0.35
N LEU A 70 -7.90 11.33 0.30
CA LEU A 70 -7.37 12.65 0.60
C LEU A 70 -6.41 12.57 1.79
N ASP A 71 -5.58 13.59 1.98
CA ASP A 71 -4.63 13.66 3.10
C ASP A 71 -5.32 13.39 4.47
N ASP A 72 -6.56 13.86 4.67
CA ASP A 72 -7.36 13.59 5.89
C ASP A 72 -7.78 12.11 6.03
N ASP A 73 -8.11 11.44 4.92
CA ASP A 73 -8.44 10.01 4.94
C ASP A 73 -7.22 9.17 5.33
N ILE A 74 -6.05 9.56 4.81
CA ILE A 74 -4.77 8.90 5.11
C ILE A 74 -4.44 9.05 6.60
N ALA A 75 -4.59 10.26 7.16
CA ALA A 75 -4.40 10.51 8.58
C ALA A 75 -5.29 9.59 9.43
N ARG A 76 -6.58 9.46 9.07
CA ARG A 76 -7.51 8.53 9.73
C ARG A 76 -7.05 7.08 9.61
N PHE A 77 -6.63 6.62 8.42
CA PHE A 77 -6.17 5.24 8.22
C PHE A 77 -4.94 4.91 9.07
N MET A 78 -4.00 5.84 9.22
CA MET A 78 -2.83 5.67 10.08
C MET A 78 -3.20 5.56 11.57
N GLU A 79 -4.17 6.36 12.03
CA GLU A 79 -4.69 6.28 13.39
C GLU A 79 -5.38 4.93 13.64
N GLU A 80 -6.25 4.49 12.73
CA GLU A 80 -6.94 3.20 12.80
C GLU A 80 -5.97 2.01 12.76
N ALA A 81 -4.93 2.08 11.92
CA ALA A 81 -3.87 1.07 11.87
C ALA A 81 -3.07 1.04 13.18
N SER A 82 -2.83 2.20 13.78
CA SER A 82 -2.13 2.31 15.06
C SER A 82 -2.93 1.74 16.22
N ALA A 83 -4.23 2.02 16.28
CA ALA A 83 -5.13 1.47 17.29
C ALA A 83 -5.20 -0.07 17.23
N ARG A 84 -5.11 -0.66 16.03
CA ARG A 84 -5.13 -2.11 15.83
C ARG A 84 -3.88 -2.84 16.36
N ARG A 85 -2.73 -2.16 16.50
CA ARG A 85 -1.48 -2.77 17.00
C ARG A 85 -1.59 -3.32 18.44
N GLY A 86 -2.60 -2.91 19.21
CA GLY A 86 -2.85 -3.40 20.57
C GLY A 86 -4.10 -4.28 20.73
N ALA A 87 -4.85 -4.54 19.65
CA ALA A 87 -6.09 -5.32 19.72
C ALA A 87 -5.84 -6.80 19.41
N PRO A 88 -6.52 -7.75 20.10
CA PRO A 88 -6.44 -9.16 19.76
C PRO A 88 -6.97 -9.37 18.32
N VAL A 89 -6.11 -9.90 17.44
CA VAL A 89 -6.42 -10.13 16.03
C VAL A 89 -7.53 -11.19 15.91
N ALA A 90 -8.70 -10.79 15.41
CA ALA A 90 -9.69 -11.76 14.95
C ALA A 90 -9.13 -12.46 13.69
N ALA A 91 -9.18 -13.80 13.67
CA ALA A 91 -8.62 -14.60 12.59
C ALA A 91 -9.23 -14.19 11.22
N PRO A 92 -8.41 -13.96 10.19
CA PRO A 92 -8.93 -13.45 8.92
C PRO A 92 -9.53 -14.55 8.03
N ALA A 93 -10.62 -14.21 7.34
CA ALA A 93 -11.32 -15.05 6.36
C ALA A 93 -10.80 -14.89 4.89
N SER A 94 -9.69 -14.19 4.71
CA SER A 94 -8.98 -13.89 3.46
C SER A 94 -7.47 -13.92 3.74
N PRO A 95 -6.56 -13.82 2.74
CA PRO A 95 -5.14 -13.55 3.02
C PRO A 95 -4.99 -12.12 3.57
N ALA A 96 -5.56 -11.85 4.75
CA ALA A 96 -5.52 -10.53 5.35
C ALA A 96 -4.08 -10.18 5.69
N GLY A 97 -3.73 -8.93 5.42
CA GLY A 97 -2.40 -8.39 5.61
C GLY A 97 -1.49 -8.55 4.40
N HIS A 98 -1.96 -9.07 3.26
CA HIS A 98 -1.13 -9.14 2.06
C HIS A 98 -0.72 -7.75 1.58
N TYR A 99 -1.70 -6.87 1.33
CA TYR A 99 -1.39 -5.52 0.89
C TYR A 99 -0.76 -4.70 2.00
N GLU A 100 -1.19 -4.84 3.26
CA GLU A 100 -0.53 -4.18 4.39
C GLU A 100 0.97 -4.51 4.45
N ALA A 101 1.35 -5.78 4.30
CA ALA A 101 2.74 -6.21 4.34
C ALA A 101 3.53 -5.79 3.09
N ALA A 102 2.96 -6.00 1.89
CA ALA A 102 3.61 -5.65 0.63
C ALA A 102 3.81 -4.13 0.51
N PHE A 103 2.78 -3.34 0.81
CA PHE A 103 2.83 -1.89 0.72
C PHE A 103 3.77 -1.29 1.76
N ARG A 104 3.91 -1.89 2.95
CA ARG A 104 4.93 -1.48 3.93
C ARG A 104 6.34 -1.56 3.33
N VAL A 105 6.71 -2.72 2.76
CA VAL A 105 8.08 -2.90 2.26
C VAL A 105 8.36 -2.11 0.98
N LEU A 106 7.35 -1.91 0.14
CA LEU A 106 7.43 -1.02 -1.02
C LEU A 106 7.52 0.45 -0.59
N GLY A 107 6.76 0.86 0.42
CA GLY A 107 6.84 2.19 1.01
C GLY A 107 8.24 2.46 1.58
N ARG A 108 8.80 1.52 2.33
CA ARG A 108 10.19 1.61 2.81
C ARG A 108 11.20 1.76 1.67
N TYR A 109 11.04 0.98 0.60
CA TYR A 109 11.87 1.12 -0.59
C TYR A 109 11.75 2.52 -1.19
N MET A 110 10.55 3.09 -1.28
CA MET A 110 10.32 4.46 -1.76
C MET A 110 10.94 5.51 -0.84
N ASP A 111 10.88 5.34 0.48
CA ASP A 111 11.55 6.24 1.43
C ASP A 111 13.07 6.27 1.22
N ASP A 112 13.67 5.11 0.92
CA ASP A 112 15.09 5.03 0.59
C ASP A 112 15.39 5.71 -0.77
N GLN A 113 14.48 5.60 -1.76
CA GLN A 113 14.65 6.25 -3.07
C GLN A 113 14.39 7.76 -3.06
N LYS A 114 13.53 8.27 -2.18
CA LYS A 114 13.08 9.68 -2.11
C LYS A 114 12.55 10.22 -3.47
N PRO A 115 11.55 9.56 -4.09
CA PRO A 115 10.95 10.03 -5.32
C PRO A 115 10.17 11.33 -5.10
N ARG A 116 9.95 12.08 -6.19
CA ARG A 116 9.11 13.28 -6.22
C ARG A 116 7.64 12.98 -6.51
N ASP A 117 7.37 11.83 -7.11
CA ASP A 117 6.05 11.37 -7.53
C ASP A 117 6.11 9.84 -7.67
N VAL A 118 5.03 9.18 -7.27
CA VAL A 118 4.90 7.72 -7.35
C VAL A 118 3.64 7.30 -8.08
N PHE A 119 3.80 6.26 -8.89
CA PHE A 119 2.72 5.51 -9.53
C PHE A 119 3.08 4.04 -9.48
N PHE A 120 2.15 3.17 -9.19
CA PHE A 120 2.37 1.74 -9.37
C PHE A 120 1.09 0.99 -9.71
N PHE A 121 1.26 -0.21 -10.24
CA PHE A 121 0.19 -1.18 -10.34
C PHE A 121 0.68 -2.54 -9.85
N GLU A 122 -0.27 -3.34 -9.43
CA GLU A 122 -0.10 -4.71 -8.98
C GLU A 122 -0.94 -5.63 -9.85
N GLN A 123 -0.38 -6.78 -10.19
CA GLN A 123 -1.07 -7.87 -10.86
C GLN A 123 -0.50 -9.20 -10.40
N GLU A 124 -1.36 -10.10 -9.94
CA GLU A 124 -1.01 -11.46 -9.48
C GLU A 124 0.11 -11.50 -8.41
N GLY A 125 0.20 -10.45 -7.58
CA GLY A 125 1.19 -10.27 -6.52
C GLY A 125 2.52 -9.67 -6.99
N ALA A 126 2.67 -9.38 -8.28
CA ALA A 126 3.82 -8.64 -8.82
C ALA A 126 3.51 -7.14 -8.88
N PHE A 127 4.53 -6.32 -8.66
CA PHE A 127 4.42 -4.87 -8.59
C PHE A 127 5.36 -4.18 -9.58
N VAL A 128 4.84 -3.17 -10.28
CA VAL A 128 5.66 -2.29 -11.12
C VAL A 128 5.48 -0.86 -10.66
N LEU A 129 6.56 -0.27 -10.20
CA LEU A 129 6.63 1.10 -9.67
C LEU A 129 7.27 2.00 -10.72
N ARG A 130 6.62 3.13 -11.01
CA ARG A 130 7.20 4.25 -11.74
C ARG A 130 7.47 5.39 -10.75
N LEU A 131 8.74 5.71 -10.60
CA LEU A 131 9.23 6.76 -9.71
C LEU A 131 9.71 7.96 -10.52
N LEU A 132 9.28 9.17 -10.14
CA LEU A 132 9.87 10.40 -10.67
C LEU A 132 11.04 10.83 -9.78
N MET A 133 12.27 10.65 -10.27
CA MET A 133 13.47 11.00 -9.52
C MET A 133 13.93 12.41 -9.89
N GLY A 134 14.27 13.22 -8.89
CA GLY A 134 14.94 14.51 -9.10
C GLY A 134 16.45 14.36 -9.05
N GLY A 135 17.17 15.07 -9.92
CA GLY A 135 18.63 15.14 -9.89
C GLY A 135 19.16 16.47 -10.44
N GLN A 136 20.49 16.64 -10.40
CA GLN A 136 21.17 17.86 -10.89
C GLN A 136 20.89 18.12 -12.38
N ALA A 137 20.70 17.06 -13.17
CA ALA A 137 20.37 17.13 -14.59
C ALA A 137 18.86 17.29 -14.89
N GLY A 138 18.03 17.48 -13.86
CA GLY A 138 16.57 17.54 -13.99
C GLY A 138 15.88 16.27 -13.51
N ASN A 139 14.62 16.11 -13.91
CA ASN A 139 13.78 14.98 -13.51
C ASN A 139 13.92 13.80 -14.49
N LYS A 140 13.89 12.57 -13.97
CA LYS A 140 13.86 11.34 -14.78
C LYS A 140 12.89 10.32 -14.22
N HIS A 141 12.27 9.52 -15.08
CA HIS A 141 11.48 8.37 -14.67
C HIS A 141 12.38 7.14 -14.46
N VAL A 142 12.11 6.38 -13.40
CA VAL A 142 12.74 5.09 -13.11
C VAL A 142 11.63 4.06 -12.90
N LEU A 143 11.82 2.87 -13.48
CA LEU A 143 10.95 1.72 -13.23
C LEU A 143 11.65 0.77 -12.26
N ALA A 144 10.90 0.29 -11.27
CA ALA A 144 11.31 -0.78 -10.38
C ALA A 144 10.23 -1.87 -10.42
N GLU A 145 10.66 -3.11 -10.62
CA GLU A 145 9.79 -4.27 -10.77
C GLU A 145 10.08 -5.25 -9.63
N PHE A 146 9.02 -5.76 -9.02
CA PHE A 146 9.10 -6.73 -7.94
C PHE A 146 8.17 -7.88 -8.27
N THR A 147 8.72 -9.08 -8.37
CA THR A 147 7.92 -10.30 -8.46
C THR A 147 7.25 -10.58 -7.12
N LYS A 148 6.25 -11.48 -7.14
CA LYS A 148 5.63 -11.98 -5.91
C LYS A 148 6.65 -12.55 -4.92
N ASP A 149 7.67 -13.23 -5.42
CA ASP A 149 8.73 -13.84 -4.60
C ASP A 149 9.65 -12.77 -4.00
N ASP A 150 9.97 -11.71 -4.76
CA ASP A 150 10.73 -10.56 -4.24
C ASP A 150 9.99 -9.91 -3.06
N ILE A 151 8.68 -9.68 -3.20
CA ILE A 151 7.86 -9.10 -2.13
C ILE A 151 7.84 -10.03 -0.91
N ALA A 152 7.66 -11.33 -1.09
CA ALA A 152 7.66 -12.28 0.00
C ALA A 152 9.01 -12.28 0.75
N GLU A 153 10.12 -12.21 0.03
CA GLU A 153 11.46 -12.12 0.60
C GLU A 153 11.66 -10.79 1.37
N MET A 154 11.25 -9.66 0.78
CA MET A 154 11.32 -8.35 1.43
C MET A 154 10.50 -8.32 2.74
N VAL A 155 9.30 -8.89 2.73
CA VAL A 155 8.44 -9.00 3.91
C VAL A 155 9.09 -9.87 4.99
N ALA A 156 9.66 -11.01 4.61
CA ALA A 156 10.37 -11.90 5.54
C ALA A 156 11.59 -11.23 6.19
N ARG A 157 12.32 -10.37 5.45
CA ARG A 157 13.45 -9.60 5.96
C ARG A 157 13.04 -8.39 6.80
N GLY A 158 11.84 -7.85 6.62
CA GLY A 158 11.34 -6.64 7.27
C GLY A 158 11.56 -6.51 8.79
N PRO A 159 11.33 -7.56 9.61
CA PRO A 159 11.58 -7.49 11.06
C PRO A 159 13.04 -7.17 11.44
N SER A 160 14.00 -7.58 10.61
CA SER A 160 15.43 -7.35 10.85
C SER A 160 15.86 -5.90 10.60
N LEU A 161 15.15 -5.17 9.72
CA LEU A 161 15.44 -3.77 9.38
C LEU A 161 14.94 -2.77 10.44
N ARG A 162 14.04 -3.19 11.33
CA ARG A 162 13.56 -2.36 12.45
C ARG A 162 14.62 -2.12 13.54
N HIS A 163 15.66 -2.96 13.59
CA HIS A 163 16.64 -2.98 14.69
C HIS A 163 17.99 -2.31 14.33
N SER A 164 18.16 -1.81 13.11
CA SER A 164 19.44 -1.27 12.64
C SER A 164 19.71 0.21 12.97
N GLU A 165 18.77 0.91 13.63
CA GLU A 165 18.95 2.31 14.07
C GLU A 165 19.27 2.45 15.57
N VAL A 166 20.01 1.51 16.14
CA VAL A 166 20.75 1.74 17.40
C VAL A 166 22.22 1.52 17.14
N LYS A 167 22.92 2.58 16.72
CA LYS A 167 24.37 2.68 16.87
C LYS A 167 24.66 3.88 17.77
N GLU A 168 25.38 3.58 18.85
CA GLU A 168 25.90 4.49 19.89
C GLU A 168 26.61 5.72 19.34
#